data_AF-A0A9E3IJV5-F1
#
_entry.id   AF-A0A9E3IJV5-F1
#
_cell.length_a   1.000
_cell.length_b   1.000
_cell.length_c   1.000
_cell.angle_alpha   90.00
_cell.angle_beta   90.00
_cell.angle_gamma   90.00
#
_symmetry.space_group_name_H-M   'P 1'
#
loop_
_entity.id
_entity.type
_entity.pdbx_description
1 polymer ?
#
loop_
_entity_poly.entity_id
_entity_poly.type
_entity_poly.pdbx_seq_one_letter_code
_entity_poly.pdbx_strand_id
1 'polypeptide(L)'
;MSTPTFAESFCAQHRIAPEQFVQAVFKKALYRRARVFAPALRFFNHDYFAADFDLIYGVEHLRRVRDFTAEAERFNEHPGNRGWLRRRLCLRVSTKRLKALMRETLAHSTVRPAVTASPFESADSDEESRLSLVGS
;
A
#
# COMPACT_ATOMS: atom_id res chain seq x y z
N MET A 1 -11.91 17.27 1.50
CA MET A 1 -10.77 16.35 1.69
C MET A 1 -11.02 15.11 0.84
N SER A 2 -10.07 14.70 -0.01
CA SER A 2 -10.22 13.49 -0.83
C SER A 2 -10.11 12.25 0.06
N THR A 3 -10.92 11.21 -0.21
CA THR A 3 -10.75 9.90 0.45
C THR A 3 -9.37 9.34 0.06
N PRO A 4 -8.53 8.93 1.04
CA PRO A 4 -7.22 8.37 0.73
C PRO A 4 -7.35 7.06 -0.05
N THR A 5 -6.37 6.78 -0.89
CA THR A 5 -6.28 5.51 -1.63
C THR A 5 -5.94 4.35 -0.69
N PHE A 6 -6.07 3.13 -1.20
CA PHE A 6 -5.63 1.94 -0.48
C PHE A 6 -4.14 2.01 -0.15
N ALA A 7 -3.29 2.44 -1.09
CA ALA A 7 -1.85 2.62 -0.85
C ALA A 7 -1.56 3.60 0.29
N GLU A 8 -2.10 4.80 0.20
CA GLU A 8 -1.92 5.87 1.20
C GLU A 8 -2.35 5.39 2.59
N SER A 9 -3.53 4.77 2.65
CA SER A 9 -4.11 4.21 3.86
C SER A 9 -3.22 3.09 4.45
N PHE A 10 -2.76 2.18 3.61
CA PHE A 10 -1.95 1.04 4.02
C PHE A 10 -0.59 1.48 4.55
N CYS A 11 0.09 2.38 3.82
CA CYS A 11 1.39 2.92 4.20
C CYS A 11 1.31 3.70 5.51
N ALA A 12 0.28 4.54 5.67
CA ALA A 12 0.06 5.29 6.91
C ALA A 12 -0.22 4.39 8.13
N GLN A 13 -0.92 3.26 7.94
CA GLN A 13 -1.21 2.31 9.01
C GLN A 13 -0.01 1.45 9.39
N HIS A 14 0.78 1.03 8.41
CA HIS A 14 1.94 0.17 8.63
C HIS A 14 3.25 0.94 8.83
N ARG A 15 3.23 2.27 8.73
CA ARG A 15 4.40 3.16 8.85
C ARG A 15 5.53 2.74 7.90
N ILE A 16 5.17 2.47 6.65
CA ILE A 16 6.11 2.10 5.60
C ILE A 16 6.13 3.17 4.52
N ALA A 17 7.25 3.24 3.79
CA ALA A 17 7.38 4.13 2.66
C ALA A 17 6.55 3.62 1.46
N PRO A 18 6.04 4.51 0.59
CA PRO A 18 5.22 4.12 -0.57
C PRO A 18 5.89 3.07 -1.47
N GLU A 19 7.21 3.12 -1.62
CA GLU A 19 7.99 2.20 -2.47
C GLU A 19 7.97 0.76 -1.92
N GLN A 20 7.68 0.60 -0.62
CA GLN A 20 7.59 -0.70 0.05
C GLN A 20 6.19 -1.30 -0.02
N PHE A 21 5.18 -0.53 -0.45
CA PHE A 21 3.78 -0.93 -0.49
C PHE A 21 3.59 -2.27 -1.21
N VAL A 22 4.06 -2.36 -2.45
CA VAL A 22 3.84 -3.51 -3.32
C VAL A 22 4.38 -4.78 -2.70
N GLN A 23 5.63 -4.74 -2.20
CA GLN A 23 6.27 -5.91 -1.58
C GLN A 23 5.59 -6.29 -0.25
N ALA A 24 5.18 -5.31 0.55
CA ALA A 24 4.50 -5.55 1.81
C ALA A 24 3.12 -6.19 1.61
N VAL A 25 2.32 -5.66 0.67
CA VAL A 25 1.02 -6.21 0.29
C VAL A 25 1.18 -7.59 -0.31
N PHE A 26 2.12 -7.77 -1.24
CA PHE A 26 2.43 -9.07 -1.84
C PHE A 26 2.67 -10.12 -0.75
N LYS A 27 3.60 -9.86 0.19
CA LYS A 27 3.92 -10.80 1.27
C LYS A 27 2.71 -11.13 2.15
N LYS A 28 1.88 -10.13 2.50
CA LYS A 28 0.68 -10.32 3.34
C LYS A 28 -0.42 -11.11 2.61
N ALA A 29 -0.62 -10.85 1.32
CA ALA A 29 -1.67 -11.44 0.50
C ALA A 29 -1.28 -12.80 -0.12
N LEU A 30 0.02 -13.11 -0.21
CA LEU A 30 0.55 -14.39 -0.70
C LEU A 30 0.12 -15.56 0.18
N TYR A 31 -0.31 -16.67 -0.43
CA TYR A 31 -0.65 -17.90 0.30
C TYR A 31 0.56 -18.39 1.10
N ARG A 32 0.31 -18.95 2.30
CA ARG A 32 1.39 -19.43 3.20
C ARG A 32 2.33 -20.42 2.52
N ARG A 33 1.77 -21.37 1.77
CA ARG A 33 2.56 -22.35 1.00
C ARG A 33 3.40 -21.66 -0.07
N ALA A 34 2.80 -20.71 -0.78
CA ALA A 34 3.48 -19.93 -1.80
C ALA A 34 4.67 -19.11 -1.26
N ARG A 35 4.63 -18.66 0.00
CA ARG A 35 5.77 -17.97 0.63
C ARG A 35 7.02 -18.85 0.74
N VAL A 36 6.84 -20.14 1.01
CA VAL A 36 7.95 -21.10 1.13
C VAL A 36 8.58 -21.34 -0.24
N PHE A 37 7.76 -21.48 -1.28
CA PHE A 37 8.23 -21.73 -2.64
C PHE A 37 8.60 -20.46 -3.42
N ALA A 38 8.27 -19.27 -2.93
CA ALA A 38 8.52 -18.00 -3.62
C ALA A 38 9.95 -17.83 -4.15
N PRO A 39 11.03 -18.07 -3.37
CA PRO A 39 12.39 -17.92 -3.88
C PRO A 39 12.69 -18.91 -5.02
N ALA A 40 12.28 -20.18 -4.88
CA ALA A 40 12.46 -21.18 -5.92
C ALA A 40 11.67 -20.83 -7.20
N LEU A 41 10.43 -20.37 -7.06
CA LEU A 41 9.59 -20.00 -8.20
C LEU A 41 10.18 -18.82 -8.97
N ARG A 42 10.70 -17.80 -8.27
CA ARG A 42 11.40 -16.66 -8.90
C ARG A 42 12.71 -17.07 -9.57
N PHE A 43 13.38 -18.09 -9.05
CA PHE A 43 14.60 -18.61 -9.64
C PHE A 43 14.34 -19.33 -10.97
N PHE A 44 13.29 -20.17 -11.03
CA PHE A 44 12.94 -20.90 -12.27
C PHE A 44 12.21 -20.04 -13.30
N ASN A 45 11.47 -19.02 -12.85
CA ASN A 45 10.79 -18.08 -13.73
C ASN A 45 10.70 -16.72 -13.01
N HIS A 46 11.53 -15.78 -13.47
CA HIS A 46 11.61 -14.44 -12.88
C HIS A 46 10.26 -13.70 -12.90
N ASP A 47 9.49 -13.92 -13.96
CA ASP A 47 8.19 -13.28 -14.20
C ASP A 47 7.03 -14.11 -13.65
N TYR A 48 7.32 -15.16 -12.88
CA TYR A 48 6.30 -16.05 -12.33
C TYR A 48 5.21 -15.26 -11.61
N PHE A 49 5.57 -14.22 -10.85
CA PHE A 49 4.64 -13.39 -10.06
C PHE A 49 4.21 -12.09 -10.75
N ALA A 50 4.51 -11.88 -12.04
CA ALA A 50 4.17 -10.65 -12.75
C ALA A 50 2.68 -10.29 -12.63
N ALA A 51 1.80 -11.25 -12.92
CA ALA A 51 0.35 -11.06 -12.80
C ALA A 51 -0.12 -10.71 -11.37
N ASP A 52 0.61 -11.16 -10.35
CA ASP A 52 0.29 -10.84 -8.94
C ASP A 52 0.68 -9.41 -8.59
N PHE A 53 1.80 -8.94 -9.14
CA PHE A 53 2.19 -7.54 -9.02
C PHE A 53 1.24 -6.64 -9.80
N ASP A 54 0.82 -7.02 -11.01
CA ASP A 54 -0.16 -6.26 -11.79
C ASP A 54 -1.48 -6.10 -11.04
N LEU A 55 -1.96 -7.15 -10.37
CA LEU A 55 -3.13 -7.05 -9.49
C LEU A 55 -2.89 -6.05 -8.34
N ILE A 56 -1.71 -6.06 -7.72
CA ILE A 56 -1.40 -5.16 -6.60
C ILE A 56 -1.33 -3.70 -7.07
N TYR A 57 -0.72 -3.44 -8.23
CA TYR A 57 -0.71 -2.12 -8.84
C TYR A 57 -2.13 -1.65 -9.21
N GLY A 58 -2.95 -2.54 -9.78
CA GLY A 58 -4.34 -2.23 -10.12
C GLY A 58 -5.19 -1.84 -8.91
N VAL A 59 -4.92 -2.41 -7.73
CA VAL A 59 -5.69 -2.11 -6.52
C VAL A 59 -5.14 -0.94 -5.69
N GLU A 60 -3.94 -0.47 -6.01
CA GLU A 60 -3.23 0.58 -5.26
C GLU A 60 -4.05 1.87 -5.11
N HIS A 61 -4.63 2.32 -6.22
CA HIS A 61 -5.36 3.58 -6.31
C HIS A 61 -6.84 3.47 -5.89
N LEU A 62 -7.30 2.25 -5.57
CA LEU A 62 -8.70 2.03 -5.22
C LEU A 62 -9.03 2.69 -3.88
N ARG A 63 -10.17 3.37 -3.85
CA ARG A 63 -10.70 4.05 -2.66
C ARG A 63 -11.85 3.29 -2.02
N ARG A 64 -12.40 2.28 -2.71
CA ARG A 64 -13.55 1.50 -2.23
C ARG A 64 -13.32 0.02 -2.52
N VAL A 65 -13.70 -0.81 -1.55
CA VAL A 65 -13.59 -2.28 -1.65
C VAL A 65 -14.47 -2.85 -2.77
N ARG A 66 -15.54 -2.15 -3.16
CA ARG A 66 -16.44 -2.60 -4.24
C ARG A 66 -15.72 -2.69 -5.59
N ASP A 67 -14.77 -1.79 -5.83
CA ASP A 67 -14.03 -1.65 -7.08
C ASP A 67 -13.00 -2.78 -7.27
N PHE A 68 -12.62 -3.47 -6.18
CA PHE A 68 -11.71 -4.60 -6.19
C PHE A 68 -12.20 -5.78 -7.06
N THR A 69 -13.52 -5.94 -7.22
CA THR A 69 -14.09 -7.08 -7.93
C THR A 69 -13.64 -7.11 -9.38
N ALA A 70 -13.61 -5.95 -10.06
CA ALA A 70 -13.17 -5.83 -11.44
C ALA A 70 -11.67 -6.20 -11.60
N GLU A 71 -10.81 -5.75 -10.68
CA GLU A 71 -9.38 -6.11 -10.70
C GLU A 71 -9.16 -7.60 -10.41
N ALA A 72 -9.95 -8.18 -9.51
CA ALA A 72 -9.89 -9.61 -9.22
C ALA A 72 -10.34 -10.49 -10.40
N GLU A 73 -11.34 -10.05 -11.17
CA GLU A 73 -11.79 -10.71 -12.40
C GLU A 73 -10.69 -10.66 -13.47
N ARG A 74 -10.14 -9.48 -13.76
CA ARG A 74 -8.99 -9.31 -14.67
C ARG A 74 -7.81 -10.20 -14.28
N PHE A 75 -7.49 -10.27 -12.99
CA PHE A 75 -6.46 -11.17 -12.50
C PHE A 75 -6.77 -12.64 -12.79
N ASN A 76 -8.00 -13.09 -12.54
CA ASN A 76 -8.36 -14.49 -12.80
C ASN A 76 -8.32 -14.86 -14.29
N GLU A 77 -8.62 -13.91 -15.17
CA GLU A 77 -8.59 -14.08 -16.62
C GLU A 77 -7.18 -13.98 -17.21
N HIS A 78 -6.22 -13.45 -16.45
CA HIS A 78 -4.84 -13.26 -16.90
C HIS A 78 -4.22 -14.57 -17.44
N PRO A 79 -3.61 -14.58 -18.65
CA PRO A 79 -3.07 -15.80 -19.26
C PRO A 79 -2.02 -16.49 -18.37
N GLY A 80 -1.21 -15.72 -17.65
CA GLY A 80 -0.25 -16.22 -16.65
C GLY A 80 -0.90 -16.98 -15.48
N ASN A 81 -2.20 -16.82 -15.22
CA ASN A 81 -2.94 -17.55 -14.18
C ASN A 81 -3.56 -18.87 -14.65
N ARG A 82 -3.38 -19.24 -15.92
CA ARG A 82 -3.90 -20.50 -16.48
C ARG A 82 -3.06 -21.72 -16.11
N GLY A 83 -1.85 -21.58 -15.58
CA GLY A 83 -0.98 -22.72 -15.24
C GLY A 83 -1.54 -23.66 -14.15
N TRP A 84 -1.28 -24.97 -14.28
CA TRP A 84 -1.72 -25.99 -13.33
C TRP A 84 -1.19 -25.76 -11.91
N LEU A 85 0.07 -25.32 -11.79
CA LEU A 85 0.73 -25.03 -10.51
C LEU A 85 0.00 -23.92 -9.72
N ARG A 86 -0.43 -22.86 -10.41
CA ARG A 86 -1.19 -21.75 -9.82
C ARG A 86 -2.59 -22.16 -9.40
N ARG A 87 -3.28 -22.96 -10.23
CA ARG A 87 -4.66 -23.42 -9.98
C ARG A 87 -4.74 -24.47 -8.88
N ARG A 88 -3.81 -25.42 -8.83
CA ARG A 88 -3.88 -26.59 -7.93
C ARG A 88 -3.09 -26.42 -6.64
N LEU A 89 -1.92 -25.76 -6.67
CA LEU A 89 -1.07 -25.58 -5.50
C LEU A 89 -1.22 -24.21 -4.82
N CYS A 90 -2.07 -23.33 -5.38
CA CYS A 90 -2.31 -21.98 -4.86
C CYS A 90 -1.00 -21.19 -4.67
N LEU A 91 -0.04 -21.35 -5.60
CA LEU A 91 1.23 -20.64 -5.60
C LEU A 91 1.07 -19.22 -6.20
N ARG A 92 0.18 -18.41 -5.60
CA ARG A 92 -0.18 -17.05 -6.04
C ARG A 92 -0.68 -16.18 -4.87
N VAL A 93 -0.96 -14.92 -5.11
CA VAL A 93 -1.69 -14.04 -4.21
C VAL A 93 -3.13 -14.52 -4.05
N SER A 94 -3.63 -14.49 -2.82
CA SER A 94 -5.02 -14.79 -2.53
C SER A 94 -5.87 -13.53 -2.67
N THR A 95 -6.74 -13.49 -3.69
CA THR A 95 -7.69 -12.39 -3.88
C THR A 95 -8.60 -12.19 -2.66
N LYS A 96 -8.98 -13.28 -1.96
CA LYS A 96 -9.72 -13.21 -0.69
C LYS A 96 -8.92 -12.51 0.42
N ARG A 97 -7.64 -12.83 0.58
CA ARG A 97 -6.77 -12.18 1.58
C ARG A 97 -6.51 -10.73 1.22
N LEU A 98 -6.30 -10.42 -0.06
CA LEU A 98 -6.11 -9.06 -0.54
C LEU A 98 -7.37 -8.20 -0.31
N LYS A 99 -8.55 -8.74 -0.64
CA LYS A 99 -9.84 -8.06 -0.36
C LYS A 99 -10.05 -7.82 1.13
N ALA A 100 -9.72 -8.80 1.97
CA ALA A 100 -9.81 -8.65 3.42
C ALA A 100 -8.87 -7.55 3.92
N LEU A 101 -7.63 -7.53 3.42
CA LEU A 101 -6.64 -6.50 3.75
C LEU A 101 -7.12 -5.10 3.34
N MET A 102 -7.63 -4.93 2.11
CA MET A 102 -8.21 -3.67 1.66
C MET A 102 -9.39 -3.22 2.51
N ARG A 103 -10.26 -4.14 2.90
CA ARG A 103 -11.43 -3.83 3.74
C ARG A 103 -11.01 -3.33 5.11
N GLU A 104 -10.06 -4.02 5.75
CA GLU A 104 -9.49 -3.62 7.03
C GLU A 104 -8.82 -2.23 6.92
N THR A 105 -7.95 -2.06 5.93
CA THR A 105 -7.23 -0.81 5.72
C THR A 105 -8.16 0.38 5.45
N LEU A 106 -9.11 0.26 4.52
CA LEU A 106 -10.00 1.37 4.17
C LEU A 106 -11.02 1.69 5.27
N ALA A 107 -11.42 0.70 6.09
CA ALA A 107 -12.29 0.95 7.24
C ALA A 107 -11.57 1.78 8.32
N HIS A 108 -10.30 1.50 8.61
CA HIS A 108 -9.53 2.27 9.59
C HIS A 108 -9.22 3.70 9.14
N SER A 109 -9.08 3.94 7.83
CA SER A 109 -8.85 5.29 7.30
C SER A 109 -10.05 6.22 7.42
N THR A 110 -11.28 5.67 7.50
CA THR A 110 -12.48 6.49 7.75
C THR A 110 -12.60 6.98 9.18
N VAL A 111 -11.86 6.41 10.13
CA VAL A 111 -12.02 6.64 11.57
C VAL A 111 -10.92 7.52 12.17
N ARG A 112 -9.84 7.83 11.42
CA ARG A 112 -8.78 8.69 11.95
C ARG A 112 -9.11 10.16 11.63
N PRO A 113 -9.61 10.98 12.58
CA PRO A 113 -9.61 12.42 12.37
C PRO A 113 -8.17 12.84 12.10
N ALA A 114 -8.01 13.62 11.04
CA ALA A 114 -6.74 14.26 10.73
C ALA A 114 -6.29 14.99 12.00
N VAL A 115 -5.24 14.49 12.64
CA VAL A 115 -4.46 15.29 13.58
C VAL A 115 -3.77 16.31 12.68
N THR A 116 -4.44 17.44 12.52
CA THR A 116 -3.87 18.72 12.12
C THR A 116 -2.83 19.08 13.17
N ALA A 117 -1.64 18.49 13.04
CA ALA A 117 -0.45 19.13 13.54
C ALA A 117 -0.12 20.26 12.55
N SER A 118 -0.73 21.42 12.77
CA SER A 118 -0.13 22.69 12.35
C SER A 118 0.43 23.35 13.60
N PRO A 119 1.76 23.36 13.81
CA PRO A 119 2.38 24.11 14.89
C PRO A 119 3.23 25.30 14.42
N PHE A 120 3.15 25.74 13.16
CA PHE A 120 3.96 26.85 12.66
C PHE A 120 3.10 27.93 12.00
N GLU A 121 2.25 28.55 12.80
CA GLU A 121 1.78 29.91 12.54
C GLU A 121 1.84 30.67 13.87
N SER A 122 2.33 31.91 13.81
CA SER A 122 2.61 32.85 14.91
C SER A 122 4.01 32.79 15.55
N ALA A 123 4.94 33.58 15.02
CA ALA A 123 5.45 34.78 15.72
C ALA A 123 6.63 35.37 14.94
N ASP A 124 6.32 36.24 13.98
CA ASP A 124 7.20 37.32 13.56
C ASP A 124 6.66 38.56 14.25
N SER A 125 7.48 39.20 15.10
CA SER A 125 7.42 40.60 15.55
C SER A 125 8.29 40.81 16.80
N ASP A 126 9.18 41.80 16.68
CA ASP A 126 9.77 42.65 17.74
C ASP A 126 11.05 42.18 18.47
N GLU A 127 12.23 42.49 17.88
CA GLU A 127 13.32 43.12 18.65
C GLU A 127 14.36 43.85 17.77
N GLU A 128 13.93 44.81 16.93
CA GLU A 128 14.81 45.85 16.38
C GLU A 128 14.73 47.12 17.26
N SER A 129 15.46 47.16 18.37
CA SER A 129 15.90 48.40 19.03
C SER A 129 16.57 48.11 20.37
N ARG A 130 17.91 47.99 20.35
CA ARG A 130 18.83 48.43 21.43
C ARG A 130 20.25 47.99 21.10
N LEU A 131 20.99 48.86 20.41
CA LEU A 131 22.45 49.00 20.56
C LEU A 131 22.89 50.30 19.88
N SER A 132 22.40 51.41 20.43
CA SER A 132 23.12 52.68 20.44
C SER A 132 23.49 52.99 21.90
N LEU A 133 24.65 53.59 22.10
CA LEU A 133 25.36 53.86 23.37
C LEU A 133 26.25 52.73 23.93
N VAL A 134 27.46 52.62 23.37
CA VAL A 134 28.68 52.63 24.21
C VAL A 134 29.62 53.66 23.62
N GLY A 135 29.61 54.85 24.22
CA GLY A 135 30.65 55.86 24.11
C GLY A 135 30.99 56.28 25.53
N SER A 136 32.21 55.97 25.96
CA SER A 136 32.94 56.61 27.05
C SER A 136 34.41 56.28 26.86
#